data_AF-A0AAW4Z1K8-F1
#
_entry.id   AF-A0AAW4Z1K8-F1
#
_cell.length_a   1.000
_cell.length_b   1.000
_cell.length_c   1.000
_cell.angle_alpha   90.00
_cell.angle_beta   90.00
_cell.angle_gamma   90.00
#
_symmetry.space_group_name_H-M   'P 1'
#
loop_
_entity.id
_entity.type
_entity.pdbx_description
1 polymer ?
#
loop_
_entity_poly.entity_id
_entity_poly.type
_entity_poly.pdbx_seq_one_letter_code
_entity_poly.pdbx_strand_id
1 'polypeptide(L)'
;MQVLQTPTFTKAVKKLHANQKRDLDKAVRTLVENPLIGELKRGDLSFLRVYKFKMAKQLTLLGYHYDGDSIVLTLMALGAHENFYRDIKR
;
A
#
# COMPACT_ATOMS: atom_id res chain seq x y z
N MET A 1 5.85 4.62 -14.97
CA MET A 1 5.41 4.78 -13.57
C MET A 1 6.53 4.32 -12.66
N GLN A 2 6.99 5.18 -11.76
CA GLN A 2 8.03 4.84 -10.79
C GLN A 2 7.38 4.36 -9.49
N VAL A 3 7.87 3.25 -8.93
CA VAL A 3 7.36 2.72 -7.65
C VAL A 3 8.41 2.98 -6.57
N LEU A 4 8.05 3.81 -5.59
CA LEU A 4 8.85 4.08 -4.40
C LEU A 4 8.30 3.28 -3.23
N GLN A 5 9.14 2.99 -2.26
CA GLN A 5 8.76 2.23 -1.06
C GLN A 5 9.46 2.82 0.15
N THR A 6 8.70 3.00 1.23
CA THR A 6 9.24 3.53 2.49
C THR A 6 10.07 2.44 3.20
N PRO A 7 11.00 2.84 4.09
CA PRO A 7 11.71 1.89 4.93
C PRO A 7 10.77 1.06 5.80
N THR A 8 9.64 1.62 6.25
CA THR A 8 8.66 0.90 7.05
C THR A 8 7.94 -0.17 6.24
N PHE A 9 7.52 0.16 5.01
CA PHE A 9 6.95 -0.82 4.08
C PHE A 9 7.96 -1.94 3.79
N THR A 10 9.22 -1.60 3.52
CA THR A 10 10.27 -2.59 3.25
C THR A 10 10.47 -3.55 4.43
N LYS A 11 10.44 -3.04 5.67
CA LYS A 11 10.50 -3.87 6.88
C LYS A 11 9.29 -4.79 7.02
N ALA A 12 8.10 -4.32 6.68
CA ALA A 12 6.88 -5.14 6.68
C ALA A 12 6.97 -6.27 5.64
N VAL A 13 7.36 -5.94 4.40
CA VAL A 13 7.52 -6.91 3.31
C VAL A 13 8.59 -7.97 3.62
N LYS A 14 9.67 -7.59 4.31
CA LYS A 14 10.70 -8.55 4.76
C LYS A 14 10.15 -9.63 5.68
N LYS A 15 9.12 -9.34 6.48
CA LYS A 15 8.47 -10.29 7.40
C LYS A 15 7.44 -11.20 6.72
N LEU A 16 7.11 -10.94 5.46
CA LEU A 16 6.11 -11.73 4.73
C LEU A 16 6.68 -13.07 4.27
N HIS A 17 5.83 -14.08 4.31
CA HIS A 17 6.09 -15.39 3.72
C HIS A 17 5.99 -15.34 2.18
N ALA A 18 6.52 -16.36 1.50
CA ALA A 18 6.57 -16.40 0.03
C ALA A 18 5.18 -16.32 -0.63
N ASN A 19 4.15 -16.92 -0.02
CA ASN A 19 2.77 -16.81 -0.49
C ASN A 19 2.23 -15.38 -0.41
N GLN A 20 2.45 -14.70 0.72
CA GLN A 20 2.05 -13.32 0.96
C GLN A 20 2.75 -12.36 0.01
N LYS A 21 4.04 -12.58 -0.29
CA LYS A 21 4.79 -11.79 -1.28
C LYS A 21 4.18 -11.91 -2.69
N ARG A 22 3.72 -13.10 -3.09
CA ARG A 22 3.04 -13.29 -4.38
C ARG A 22 1.70 -12.55 -4.44
N ASP A 23 0.95 -12.52 -3.35
CA ASP A 23 -0.30 -11.75 -3.28
C ASP A 23 -0.02 -10.24 -3.29
N LEU A 24 1.03 -9.80 -2.60
CA LEU A 24 1.47 -8.40 -2.61
C LEU A 24 1.91 -7.96 -4.00
N ASP A 25 2.70 -8.78 -4.70
CA ASP A 25 3.19 -8.49 -6.05
C ASP A 25 2.02 -8.27 -7.02
N LYS A 26 1.00 -9.14 -6.96
CA LYS A 26 -0.23 -8.96 -7.72
C LYS A 26 -0.93 -7.65 -7.38
N ALA A 27 -1.06 -7.31 -6.11
CA ALA A 27 -1.69 -6.08 -5.66
C ALA A 27 -0.94 -4.83 -6.16
N VAL A 28 0.39 -4.83 -6.07
CA VAL A 28 1.24 -3.75 -6.58
C VAL A 28 1.08 -3.64 -8.09
N ARG A 29 1.04 -4.75 -8.82
CA ARG A 29 0.84 -4.75 -10.26
C ARG A 29 -0.52 -4.16 -10.66
N THR A 30 -1.59 -4.49 -9.93
CA THR A 30 -2.91 -3.84 -10.11
C THR A 30 -2.85 -2.34 -9.84
N LEU A 31 -2.11 -1.90 -8.82
CA LEU A 31 -1.88 -0.48 -8.55
C LEU A 31 -1.04 0.20 -9.62
N VAL A 32 -0.12 -0.53 -10.26
CA VAL A 32 0.69 -0.02 -11.36
C VAL A 32 -0.19 0.21 -12.61
N GLU A 33 -1.12 -0.70 -12.87
CA GLU A 33 -2.07 -0.57 -13.98
C GLU A 33 -3.13 0.50 -13.71
N ASN A 34 -3.63 0.57 -12.47
CA ASN A 34 -4.61 1.55 -12.06
C ASN A 34 -4.35 2.05 -10.62
N PRO A 35 -3.59 3.13 -10.46
CA PRO A 35 -3.26 3.67 -9.14
C PRO A 35 -4.44 4.39 -8.48
N LEU A 36 -5.56 4.57 -9.18
CA LEU A 36 -6.75 5.26 -8.66
C LEU A 36 -7.75 4.30 -8.01
N ILE A 37 -7.52 2.97 -8.05
CA ILE A 37 -8.42 1.95 -7.46
C ILE A 37 -8.53 2.04 -5.93
N GLY A 38 -7.50 2.58 -5.26
CA GLY A 38 -7.51 2.73 -3.82
C GLY A 38 -8.41 3.87 -3.37
N GLU A 39 -9.04 3.68 -2.21
CA GLU A 39 -9.87 4.68 -1.58
C GLU A 39 -9.00 5.85 -1.11
N LEU A 40 -9.18 7.01 -1.74
CA LEU A 40 -8.56 8.26 -1.31
C LEU A 40 -9.14 8.69 0.04
N LYS A 41 -8.27 8.89 1.03
CA LYS A 41 -8.70 9.44 2.32
C LYS A 41 -9.00 10.92 2.20
N ARG A 42 -9.84 11.43 3.10
CA ARG A 42 -10.23 12.84 3.18
C ARG A 42 -9.66 13.45 4.46
N GLY A 43 -9.43 14.77 4.44
CA GLY A 43 -8.89 15.52 5.57
C GLY A 43 -7.36 15.54 5.58
N ASP A 44 -6.75 15.38 6.76
CA ASP A 44 -5.29 15.45 6.94
C ASP A 44 -4.52 14.41 6.10
N LEU A 45 -5.16 13.27 5.81
CA LEU A 45 -4.61 12.17 5.01
C LEU A 45 -5.05 12.24 3.53
N SER A 46 -5.35 13.42 2.98
CA SER A 46 -5.82 13.56 1.60
C SER A 46 -4.82 13.10 0.53
N PHE A 47 -3.56 12.93 0.92
CA PHE A 47 -2.51 12.37 0.07
C PHE A 47 -2.53 10.83 0.09
N LEU A 48 -3.10 10.20 1.13
CA LEU A 48 -3.08 8.76 1.31
C LEU A 48 -4.24 8.07 0.58
N ARG A 49 -3.90 7.06 -0.22
CA ARG A 49 -4.83 6.08 -0.76
C ARG A 49 -4.66 4.74 -0.05
N VAL A 50 -5.78 4.04 0.12
CA VAL A 50 -5.81 2.73 0.77
C VAL A 50 -6.42 1.71 -0.18
N TYR A 51 -5.63 0.72 -0.56
CA TYR A 51 -6.08 -0.41 -1.35
C TYR A 51 -6.30 -1.64 -0.46
N LYS A 52 -7.53 -2.17 -0.49
CA LYS A 52 -7.94 -3.36 0.26
C LYS A 52 -7.82 -4.58 -0.65
N PHE A 53 -7.05 -5.58 -0.24
CA PHE A 53 -6.90 -6.83 -0.98
C PHE A 53 -6.79 -8.02 -0.03
N LYS A 54 -7.02 -9.23 -0.56
CA LYS A 54 -6.82 -10.46 0.21
C LYS A 54 -5.38 -10.93 0.03
N MET A 55 -4.68 -11.12 1.14
CA MET A 55 -3.34 -11.71 1.20
C MET A 55 -3.41 -12.94 2.11
N ALA A 56 -3.02 -14.10 1.61
CA ALA A 56 -3.06 -15.36 2.37
C ALA A 56 -4.41 -15.60 3.10
N LYS A 57 -5.53 -15.35 2.41
CA LYS A 57 -6.92 -15.43 2.92
C LYS A 57 -7.32 -14.38 3.98
N GLN A 58 -6.44 -13.45 4.32
CA GLN A 58 -6.73 -12.35 5.25
C GLN A 58 -6.89 -11.02 4.51
N LEU A 59 -7.84 -10.19 4.95
CA LEU A 59 -7.99 -8.83 4.42
C LEU A 59 -6.81 -7.97 4.88
N THR A 60 -6.11 -7.39 3.91
CA THR A 60 -4.91 -6.57 4.11
C THR A 60 -5.08 -5.22 3.45
N LEU A 61 -4.55 -4.18 4.09
CA LEU A 61 -4.54 -2.82 3.60
C LEU A 61 -3.14 -2.46 3.10
N LEU A 62 -3.08 -1.88 1.91
CA LEU A 62 -1.90 -1.25 1.35
C LEU A 62 -2.13 0.26 1.27
N GLY A 63 -1.31 1.00 1.99
CA GLY A 63 -1.30 2.45 2.01
C GLY A 63 -0.27 2.94 1.03
N TYR A 64 -0.71 3.78 0.11
CA TYR A 64 0.17 4.34 -0.90
C TYR A 64 -0.21 5.77 -1.22
N HIS A 65 0.76 6.53 -1.69
CA HIS A 65 0.57 7.84 -2.29
C HIS A 65 0.73 7.69 -3.80
N TYR A 66 -0.17 8.30 -4.56
CA TYR A 66 -0.03 8.38 -6.02
C TYR A 66 0.09 9.84 -6.41
N ASP A 67 1.26 10.18 -6.96
CA ASP A 67 1.53 11.48 -7.55
C ASP A 67 1.22 11.40 -9.05
N GLY A 68 0.13 12.04 -9.46
CA GLY A 68 -0.32 12.02 -10.86
C GLY A 68 0.54 12.88 -11.79
N ASP A 69 1.26 13.86 -11.24
CA ASP A 69 2.10 14.79 -11.99
C ASP A 69 3.42 14.13 -12.41
N SER A 70 4.08 13.48 -11.46
CA SER A 70 5.33 12.74 -11.67
C SER A 70 5.13 11.25 -11.98
N ILE A 71 3.89 10.75 -11.95
CA ILE A 71 3.54 9.33 -12.17
C ILE A 71 4.34 8.42 -11.22
N VAL A 72 4.35 8.79 -9.93
CA VAL A 72 5.08 8.10 -8.86
C VAL A 72 4.09 7.45 -7.90
N LEU A 73 4.27 6.15 -7.64
CA LEU A 73 3.51 5.39 -6.66
C LEU A 73 4.39 5.07 -5.46
N THR A 74 4.15 5.72 -4.32
CA THR A 74 4.92 5.53 -3.09
C THR A 74 4.17 4.59 -2.15
N LEU A 75 4.70 3.39 -1.94
CA LEU A 75 4.19 2.40 -0.99
C LEU A 75 4.63 2.79 0.43
N MET A 76 3.67 3.14 1.29
CA MET A 76 3.95 3.72 2.60
C MET A 76 3.82 2.71 3.72
N ALA A 77 2.73 1.93 3.73
CA ALA A 77 2.41 1.02 4.83
C ALA A 77 1.65 -0.21 4.34
N LEU A 78 1.86 -1.35 5.01
CA LEU A 78 1.18 -2.61 4.74
C LEU A 78 0.79 -3.27 6.06
N GLY A 79 -0.49 -3.61 6.22
CA GLY A 79 -0.92 -4.32 7.42
C GLY A 79 -2.44 -4.53 7.51
N ALA A 80 -2.87 -5.12 8.62
CA ALA A 80 -4.29 -5.22 8.98
C ALA A 80 -4.82 -3.87 9.51
N HIS A 81 -6.15 -3.73 9.52
CA HIS A 81 -6.89 -2.49 9.81
C HIS A 81 -6.40 -1.70 11.04
N GLU A 82 -6.07 -2.37 12.15
CA GLU A 82 -5.60 -1.73 13.39
C GLU A 82 -4.18 -1.16 13.30
N ASN A 83 -3.23 -1.90 12.70
CA ASN A 83 -1.83 -1.48 12.67
C ASN A 83 -1.56 -0.41 11.61
N PHE A 84 -2.42 -0.32 10.59
CA PHE A 84 -2.27 0.58 9.45
C PHE A 84 -2.31 2.06 9.85
N TYR A 85 -3.32 2.48 10.61
CA TYR A 85 -3.45 3.89 11.00
C TYR A 85 -2.43 4.31 12.07
N ARG A 86 -1.96 3.36 12.89
CA ARG A 86 -0.95 3.62 13.92
C ARG A 86 0.40 3.99 13.32
N ASP A 87 0.74 3.39 12.18
CA ASP A 87 2.01 3.63 11.48
C ASP A 87 1.97 4.91 10.62
N ILE A 88 0.79 5.28 10.13
CA ILE A 88 0.59 6.46 9.28
C ILE A 88 0.50 7.78 10.06
N LYS A 89 0.04 7.74 11.32
CA LYS A 89 -0.02 8.92 12.19
C LYS A 89 1.29 9.25 12.91
N ARG A 90 2.35 8.46 12.72
CA ARG A 90 3.59 8.58 13.49
C ARG A 90 4.68 9.32 12.74
#